data_AF-A0A178FQW7-F1
#
_entry.id   AF-A0A178FQW7-F1
#
_cell.length_a   1.000
_cell.length_b   1.000
_cell.length_c   1.000
_cell.angle_alpha   90.00
_cell.angle_beta   90.00
_cell.angle_gamma   90.00
#
_symmetry.space_group_name_H-M   'P 1'
#
loop_
_entity.id
_entity.type
_entity.pdbx_description
1 polymer ?
#
loop_
_entity_poly.entity_id
_entity_poly.type
_entity_poly.pdbx_seq_one_letter_code
_entity_poly.pdbx_strand_id
1 'polypeptide(L)'
;MSQAAHIAPSTQTLTPEEAESYYFKINPPPPSLQEHHDLAKEFINRHVQTGRRLVLVTSGGTTVPLETQTVRFVDNFSAGTRGATSAEYFLQEGYAVIFLHRQFSLLPYSRHFSHSTNCFLDFMDEGISSSDSSDTNNNGDGPIIVRSEYQDEMRKVLRQYRYAKDNNLLLVLPFVTVTEYLYELRSLANLMKPLGPNALFYLAAAVSDFFIPRDRMVEHKIQSSNEPVSDKEKSSSDKANSDIDPDTIYTGFNDPKPPTHGKKLIIDLDPVPKFLHRLVDGWAPTGSMVVSFKLETDPDLLISKSEQALQRYAHHMVIGNLLSTRKWEVVFVSRDKTTGKFGLEWVRVPKSTTRMRKGSVVASGGVAQPQPEVEIESLIIPELKKAHTEMIETFRKSQESK
;
A
#
# COMPACT_ATOMS: atom_id res chain seq x y z
N MET A 1 -16.76 4.25 44.57
CA MET A 1 -17.19 4.69 43.23
C MET A 1 -16.58 3.73 42.24
N SER A 2 -17.40 2.84 41.68
CA SER A 2 -16.98 1.81 40.73
C SER A 2 -16.51 2.49 39.44
N GLN A 3 -15.24 2.32 39.08
CA GLN A 3 -14.79 2.61 37.72
C GLN A 3 -15.43 1.57 36.81
N ALA A 4 -16.50 1.97 36.12
CA ALA A 4 -17.06 1.18 35.05
C ALA A 4 -15.95 0.97 34.01
N ALA A 5 -15.56 -0.29 33.79
CA ALA A 5 -14.77 -0.67 32.65
C ALA A 5 -15.47 -0.11 31.41
N HIS A 6 -14.80 0.78 30.67
CA HIS A 6 -15.27 1.25 29.38
C HIS A 6 -15.29 0.04 28.44
N ILE A 7 -16.42 -0.67 28.38
CA ILE A 7 -16.66 -1.67 27.34
C ILE A 7 -16.79 -0.86 26.06
N ALA A 8 -15.74 -0.88 25.23
CA ALA A 8 -15.79 -0.31 23.90
C ALA A 8 -17.03 -0.87 23.18
N PRO A 9 -17.91 -0.02 22.61
CA PRO A 9 -19.06 -0.51 21.88
C PRO A 9 -18.56 -1.42 20.75
N SER A 10 -19.16 -2.61 20.62
CA SER A 10 -18.89 -3.48 19.47
C SER A 10 -19.07 -2.65 18.20
N THR A 11 -18.00 -2.54 17.41
CA THR A 11 -18.01 -1.78 16.15
C THR A 11 -19.04 -2.32 15.14
N GLN A 12 -19.66 -3.47 15.42
CA GLN A 12 -20.73 -4.07 14.63
C GLN A 12 -22.09 -3.36 14.76
N THR A 13 -22.33 -2.53 15.79
CA THR A 13 -23.62 -1.82 15.96
C THR A 13 -23.58 -0.35 15.51
N LEU A 14 -22.42 0.14 15.07
CA LEU A 14 -22.22 1.53 14.65
C LEU A 14 -22.52 1.70 13.16
N THR A 15 -23.07 2.85 12.77
CA THR A 15 -23.10 3.28 11.37
C THR A 15 -21.67 3.44 10.83
N PRO A 16 -21.44 3.37 9.51
CA PRO A 16 -20.12 3.60 8.91
C PRO A 16 -19.49 4.95 9.34
N GLU A 17 -20.30 5.99 9.46
CA GLU A 17 -19.92 7.33 9.94
C GLU A 17 -19.44 7.31 11.39
N GLU A 18 -20.20 6.65 12.27
CA GLU A 18 -19.87 6.54 13.69
C GLU A 18 -18.62 5.69 13.91
N ALA A 19 -18.47 4.59 13.17
CA ALA A 19 -17.27 3.75 13.22
C ALA A 19 -16.02 4.51 12.75
N GLU A 20 -16.12 5.34 11.71
CA GLU A 20 -15.05 6.22 11.25
C GLU A 20 -14.67 7.25 12.32
N SER A 21 -15.66 7.99 12.82
CA SER A 21 -15.47 9.03 13.83
C SER A 21 -14.84 8.44 15.10
N TYR A 22 -15.33 7.28 15.52
CA TYR A 22 -14.77 6.53 16.65
C TYR A 22 -13.32 6.15 16.39
N TYR A 23 -12.99 5.60 15.22
CA TYR A 23 -11.61 5.20 14.88
C TYR A 23 -10.63 6.35 14.97
N PHE A 24 -10.92 7.51 14.35
CA PHE A 24 -10.02 8.67 14.40
C PHE A 24 -10.02 9.37 15.76
N LYS A 25 -11.04 9.15 16.60
CA LYS A 25 -11.07 9.66 17.97
C LYS A 25 -10.15 8.86 18.89
N ILE A 26 -10.15 7.53 18.77
CA ILE A 26 -9.35 6.65 19.64
C ILE A 26 -7.90 6.49 19.17
N ASN A 27 -7.65 6.63 17.87
CA ASN A 27 -6.31 6.54 17.29
C ASN A 27 -5.84 7.95 16.92
N PRO A 28 -4.83 8.53 17.59
CA PRO A 28 -4.37 9.88 17.31
C PRO A 28 -3.66 9.98 15.96
N PRO A 29 -3.60 11.20 15.38
CA PRO A 29 -2.94 11.44 14.11
C PRO A 29 -1.42 11.19 14.20
N PRO A 30 -0.78 10.74 13.10
CA PRO A 30 0.65 10.58 13.07
C PRO A 30 1.37 11.93 13.07
N PRO A 31 2.59 12.03 13.65
CA PRO A 31 3.34 13.30 13.72
C PRO A 31 3.63 13.93 12.37
N SER A 32 3.84 13.12 11.33
CA SER A 32 4.17 13.56 9.97
C SER A 32 2.96 14.11 9.19
N LEU A 33 1.73 13.97 9.70
CA LEU A 33 0.51 14.27 8.95
C LEU A 33 0.47 15.72 8.46
N GLN A 34 0.89 16.67 9.29
CA GLN A 34 0.82 18.09 8.96
C GLN A 34 1.84 18.45 7.87
N GLU A 35 3.07 17.94 7.98
CA GLU A 35 4.11 18.13 6.96
C GLU A 35 3.67 17.55 5.61
N HIS A 36 3.18 16.30 5.61
CA HIS A 36 2.66 15.65 4.41
C HIS A 36 1.46 16.40 3.81
N HIS A 37 0.55 16.89 4.65
CA HIS A 37 -0.58 17.70 4.24
C HIS A 37 -0.13 18.97 3.49
N ASP A 38 0.86 19.68 4.01
CA ASP A 38 1.30 20.95 3.42
C ASP A 38 2.05 20.73 2.09
N LEU A 39 2.91 19.70 2.03
CA LEU A 39 3.55 19.26 0.77
C LEU A 39 2.51 18.87 -0.29
N ALA A 40 1.52 18.07 0.10
CA ALA A 40 0.46 17.63 -0.81
C ALA A 40 -0.40 18.80 -1.28
N LYS A 41 -0.73 19.74 -0.39
CA LYS A 41 -1.52 20.92 -0.73
C LYS A 41 -0.82 21.79 -1.77
N GLU A 42 0.48 22.05 -1.62
CA GLU A 42 1.25 22.80 -2.62
C GLU A 42 1.26 22.05 -3.96
N PHE A 43 1.56 20.75 -3.93
CA PHE A 43 1.62 19.91 -5.12
C PHE A 43 0.28 19.88 -5.88
N ILE A 44 -0.84 19.69 -5.17
CA ILE A 44 -2.18 19.65 -5.75
C ILE A 44 -2.54 21.01 -6.35
N ASN A 45 -2.29 22.11 -5.64
CA ASN A 45 -2.63 23.45 -6.14
C ASN A 45 -1.92 23.78 -7.47
N ARG A 46 -0.66 23.36 -7.63
CA ARG A 46 0.08 23.50 -8.89
C ARG A 46 -0.61 22.77 -10.05
N HIS A 47 -1.09 21.55 -9.82
CA HIS A 47 -1.74 20.75 -10.86
C HIS A 47 -3.19 21.18 -11.14
N VAL A 48 -3.88 21.71 -10.14
CA VAL A 48 -5.19 22.39 -10.32
C VAL A 48 -5.05 23.57 -11.28
N GLN A 49 -4.04 24.42 -11.09
CA GLN A 49 -3.80 25.61 -11.94
C GLN A 49 -3.50 25.25 -13.40
N THR A 50 -2.81 24.14 -13.64
CA THR A 50 -2.46 23.67 -14.99
C THR A 50 -3.53 22.77 -15.61
N GLY A 51 -4.59 22.43 -14.87
CA GLY A 51 -5.63 21.50 -15.31
C GLY A 51 -5.12 20.07 -15.55
N ARG A 52 -3.98 19.70 -14.95
CA ARG A 52 -3.37 18.38 -15.14
C ARG A 52 -4.12 17.33 -14.33
N ARG A 53 -4.30 16.14 -14.92
CA ARG A 53 -4.85 14.97 -14.21
C ARG A 53 -3.88 14.50 -13.13
N LEU A 54 -4.40 14.22 -11.95
CA LEU A 54 -3.60 13.80 -10.80
C LEU A 54 -4.13 12.48 -10.26
N VAL A 55 -3.21 11.54 -10.03
CA VAL A 55 -3.53 10.24 -9.43
C VAL A 55 -2.88 10.12 -8.05
N LEU A 56 -3.66 9.65 -7.07
CA LEU A 56 -3.15 9.12 -5.81
C LEU A 56 -2.94 7.62 -5.98
N VAL A 57 -1.68 7.18 -6.01
CA VAL A 57 -1.29 5.78 -6.02
C VAL A 57 -0.95 5.37 -4.59
N THR A 58 -1.65 4.38 -4.05
CA THR A 58 -1.25 3.75 -2.79
C THR A 58 -0.45 2.47 -3.04
N SER A 59 0.62 2.22 -2.29
CA SER A 59 1.51 1.08 -2.53
C SER A 59 2.13 0.49 -1.27
N GLY A 60 2.47 -0.79 -1.31
CA GLY A 60 3.05 -1.52 -0.18
C GLY A 60 2.03 -1.98 0.86
N GLY A 61 2.52 -2.62 1.92
CA GLY A 61 1.70 -3.18 3.00
C GLY A 61 1.60 -2.26 4.20
N THR A 62 0.45 -2.26 4.89
CA THR A 62 0.33 -1.63 6.22
C THR A 62 0.71 -2.61 7.31
N THR A 63 1.27 -2.09 8.41
CA THR A 63 1.46 -2.85 9.65
C THR A 63 0.39 -2.55 10.69
N VAL A 64 0.19 -3.50 11.59
CA VAL A 64 -0.58 -3.35 12.82
C VAL A 64 0.35 -3.60 13.99
N PRO A 65 0.78 -2.55 14.71
CA PRO A 65 1.52 -2.69 15.95
C PRO A 65 0.77 -3.55 16.96
N LEU A 66 1.50 -4.42 17.67
CA LEU A 66 0.95 -5.15 18.82
C LEU A 66 1.14 -4.40 20.14
N GLU A 67 2.13 -3.52 20.21
CA GLU A 67 2.49 -2.72 21.38
C GLU A 67 2.68 -1.24 21.00
N THR A 68 2.46 -0.30 21.92
CA THR A 68 2.66 1.14 21.63
C THR A 68 4.14 1.47 21.44
N GLN A 69 5.03 0.86 22.23
CA GLN A 69 6.47 0.80 21.95
C GLN A 69 6.74 -0.47 21.14
N THR A 70 6.41 -0.37 19.86
CA THR A 70 6.29 -1.52 18.95
C THR A 70 7.59 -2.31 18.85
N VAL A 71 7.53 -3.58 19.23
CA VAL A 71 8.58 -4.57 18.96
C VAL A 71 8.08 -5.60 17.95
N ARG A 72 6.77 -5.87 17.95
CA ARG A 72 6.12 -6.83 17.07
C ARG A 72 4.95 -6.17 16.35
N PHE A 73 4.67 -6.64 15.14
CA PHE A 73 3.56 -6.17 14.33
C PHE A 73 3.06 -7.27 13.40
N VAL A 74 1.79 -7.17 13.01
CA VAL A 74 1.24 -7.92 11.87
C VAL A 74 1.53 -7.11 10.60
N ASP A 75 1.96 -7.76 9.53
CA ASP A 75 2.25 -7.10 8.25
C ASP A 75 1.45 -7.74 7.12
N ASN A 76 0.85 -6.90 6.27
CA ASN A 76 0.22 -7.33 5.04
C ASN A 76 1.28 -7.34 3.92
N PHE A 77 1.71 -8.53 3.50
CA PHE A 77 2.79 -8.65 2.54
C PHE A 77 2.51 -7.95 1.19
N SER A 78 3.29 -6.92 0.89
CA SER A 78 3.34 -6.28 -0.43
C SER A 78 4.67 -5.55 -0.63
N ALA A 79 5.48 -6.02 -1.58
CA ALA A 79 6.74 -5.37 -1.95
C ALA A 79 6.55 -3.99 -2.61
N GLY A 80 5.34 -3.65 -3.04
CA GLY A 80 5.04 -2.38 -3.72
C GLY A 80 5.27 -2.38 -5.24
N THR A 81 5.60 -3.53 -5.86
CA THR A 81 5.90 -3.61 -7.30
C THR A 81 4.80 -3.00 -8.17
N ARG A 82 3.54 -3.43 -7.98
CA ARG A 82 2.39 -2.93 -8.74
C ARG A 82 2.29 -1.41 -8.67
N GLY A 83 2.32 -0.84 -7.47
CA GLY A 83 2.16 0.60 -7.32
C GLY A 83 3.35 1.37 -7.89
N ALA A 84 4.58 0.96 -7.60
CA ALA A 84 5.78 1.64 -8.09
C ALA A 84 5.86 1.61 -9.62
N THR A 85 5.57 0.47 -10.25
CA THR A 85 5.51 0.33 -11.70
C THR A 85 4.37 1.16 -12.29
N SER A 86 3.17 1.09 -11.72
CA SER A 86 2.01 1.88 -12.17
C SER A 86 2.27 3.39 -12.12
N ALA A 87 2.95 3.88 -11.08
CA ALA A 87 3.32 5.29 -10.98
C ALA A 87 4.21 5.75 -12.14
N GLU A 88 5.19 4.94 -12.57
CA GLU A 88 6.04 5.24 -13.74
C GLU A 88 5.20 5.36 -15.02
N TYR A 89 4.25 4.44 -15.23
CA TYR A 89 3.38 4.48 -16.40
C TYR A 89 2.33 5.60 -16.35
N PHE A 90 1.83 5.97 -15.17
CA PHE A 90 0.96 7.14 -15.02
C PHE A 90 1.71 8.44 -15.39
N LEU A 91 2.97 8.58 -14.97
CA LEU A 91 3.82 9.70 -15.35
C LEU A 91 4.05 9.76 -16.87
N GLN A 92 4.28 8.60 -17.51
CA GLN A 92 4.40 8.50 -18.97
C GLN A 92 3.11 8.88 -19.69
N GLU A 93 1.96 8.54 -19.12
CA GLU A 93 0.64 8.88 -19.65
C GLU A 93 0.19 10.33 -19.37
N GLY A 94 1.05 11.13 -18.73
CA GLY A 94 0.85 12.56 -18.51
C GLY A 94 0.14 12.92 -17.21
N TYR A 95 0.01 12.00 -16.26
CA TYR A 95 -0.52 12.31 -14.93
C TYR A 95 0.57 12.93 -14.05
N ALA A 96 0.14 13.74 -13.08
CA ALA A 96 0.90 13.95 -11.85
C ALA A 96 0.56 12.83 -10.86
N VAL A 97 1.54 12.40 -10.07
CA VAL A 97 1.39 11.26 -9.16
C VAL A 97 1.72 11.67 -7.73
N ILE A 98 0.78 11.46 -6.82
CA ILE A 98 1.05 11.35 -5.38
C ILE A 98 1.23 9.86 -5.08
N PHE A 99 2.42 9.48 -4.62
CA PHE A 99 2.80 8.10 -4.31
C PHE A 99 2.84 7.91 -2.79
N LEU A 100 1.71 7.51 -2.22
CA LEU A 100 1.58 7.16 -0.81
C LEU A 100 2.02 5.70 -0.62
N HIS A 101 3.13 5.46 0.06
CA HIS A 101 3.79 4.15 0.03
C HIS A 101 4.30 3.68 1.39
N ARG A 102 4.38 2.36 1.57
CA ARG A 102 5.04 1.77 2.74
C ARG A 102 6.53 2.17 2.76
N GLN A 103 7.00 2.75 3.85
CA GLN A 103 8.42 3.08 4.04
C GLN A 103 9.29 1.85 3.75
N PHE A 104 10.36 2.05 2.98
CA PHE A 104 11.29 1.02 2.51
C PHE A 104 10.71 -0.02 1.53
N SER A 105 9.46 0.14 1.07
CA SER A 105 8.96 -0.61 -0.08
C SER A 105 9.49 -0.03 -1.40
N LEU A 106 9.15 -0.68 -2.52
CA LEU A 106 9.56 -0.23 -3.84
C LEU A 106 9.05 1.19 -4.16
N LEU A 107 9.99 2.03 -4.61
CA LEU A 107 9.72 3.37 -5.11
C LEU A 107 9.78 3.42 -6.64
N PRO A 108 9.00 4.30 -7.31
CA PRO A 108 9.11 4.53 -8.73
C PRO A 108 10.55 4.88 -9.11
N TYR A 109 11.04 4.32 -10.22
CA TYR A 109 12.40 4.41 -10.74
C TYR A 109 13.48 3.71 -9.90
N SER A 110 13.44 3.81 -8.57
CA SER A 110 14.42 3.15 -7.69
C SER A 110 14.27 1.63 -7.68
N ARG A 111 13.05 1.13 -7.94
CA ARG A 111 12.72 -0.31 -7.98
C ARG A 111 13.55 -1.13 -8.97
N HIS A 112 14.12 -0.47 -10.00
CA HIS A 112 14.99 -1.12 -10.98
C HIS A 112 16.32 -1.59 -10.35
N PHE A 113 16.67 -1.04 -9.18
CA PHE A 113 17.95 -1.28 -8.50
C PHE A 113 17.78 -1.87 -7.10
N SER A 114 16.76 -1.47 -6.33
CA SER A 114 16.62 -1.75 -4.88
C SER A 114 16.21 -3.18 -4.50
N HIS A 115 15.65 -3.95 -5.43
CA HIS A 115 15.30 -5.38 -5.23
C HIS A 115 15.94 -6.27 -6.28
N SER A 116 16.95 -5.76 -6.99
CA SER A 116 17.85 -6.64 -7.72
C SER A 116 18.65 -7.46 -6.70
N THR A 117 19.03 -8.68 -7.07
CA THR A 117 19.99 -9.48 -6.28
C THR A 117 21.34 -8.81 -6.13
N ASN A 118 21.57 -7.77 -6.92
CA ASN A 118 22.79 -7.02 -6.98
C ASN A 118 22.72 -5.89 -5.93
N CYS A 119 23.81 -5.72 -5.19
CA CYS A 119 24.02 -4.54 -4.37
C CYS A 119 24.06 -3.30 -5.28
N PHE A 120 23.71 -2.13 -4.73
CA PHE A 120 23.84 -0.87 -5.46
C PHE A 120 25.27 -0.64 -6.01
N LEU A 121 26.29 -1.10 -5.28
CA LEU A 121 27.69 -0.98 -5.68
C LEU A 121 28.06 -1.90 -6.86
N ASP A 122 27.28 -2.96 -7.13
CA ASP A 122 27.56 -3.88 -8.25
C ASP A 122 27.32 -3.23 -9.62
N PHE A 123 26.60 -2.10 -9.66
CA PHE A 123 26.35 -1.29 -10.86
C PHE A 123 27.49 -0.32 -11.17
N MET A 124 28.41 -0.11 -10.23
CA MET A 124 29.46 0.91 -10.29
C MET A 124 30.81 0.31 -10.68
N ASP A 125 31.67 1.13 -11.26
CA ASP A 125 33.07 0.84 -11.57
C ASP A 125 33.92 2.11 -11.38
N GLU A 126 35.23 1.94 -11.25
CA GLU A 126 36.18 3.07 -11.23
C GLU A 126 36.55 3.45 -12.67
N GLY A 127 36.30 4.71 -13.02
CA GLY A 127 36.73 5.29 -14.27
C GLY A 127 38.25 5.47 -14.31
N ILE A 128 38.81 5.57 -15.52
CA ILE A 128 40.25 5.80 -15.69
C ILE A 128 40.60 7.20 -15.19
N SER A 129 41.58 7.31 -14.29
CA SER A 129 42.15 8.58 -13.85
C SER A 129 42.80 9.28 -15.06
N SER A 130 42.12 10.30 -15.60
CA SER A 130 42.74 11.19 -16.57
C SER A 130 43.76 12.08 -15.86
N SER A 131 45.02 12.04 -16.29
CA SER A 131 46.10 12.90 -15.78
C SER A 131 45.90 14.41 -16.04
N ASP A 132 44.80 14.79 -16.70
CA ASP A 132 44.47 16.17 -17.08
C ASP A 132 43.49 16.87 -16.10
N SER A 133 43.08 16.21 -15.01
CA SER A 133 42.25 16.88 -13.99
C SER A 133 43.11 17.77 -13.10
N SER A 134 42.99 19.09 -13.28
CA SER A 134 43.62 20.13 -12.44
C SER A 134 43.06 20.21 -11.01
N ASP A 135 42.39 19.17 -10.53
CA ASP A 135 41.80 19.13 -9.19
C ASP A 135 42.84 18.70 -8.18
N THR A 136 43.48 19.67 -7.53
CA THR A 136 44.48 19.50 -6.47
C THR A 136 43.96 18.82 -5.20
N ASN A 137 42.69 18.39 -5.17
CA ASN A 137 42.02 17.79 -4.02
C ASN A 137 41.70 16.29 -4.17
N ASN A 138 41.99 15.66 -5.32
CA ASN A 138 41.77 14.23 -5.52
C ASN A 138 43.08 13.45 -5.51
N ASN A 139 43.13 12.35 -4.76
CA ASN A 139 44.31 11.48 -4.55
C ASN A 139 44.77 10.69 -5.80
N GLY A 140 44.44 11.15 -7.01
CA GLY A 140 44.72 10.40 -8.25
C GLY A 140 43.69 9.31 -8.58
N ASP A 141 42.64 9.16 -7.78
CA ASP A 141 41.54 8.23 -8.02
C ASP A 141 40.63 8.75 -9.15
N GLY A 142 40.18 7.85 -10.04
CA GLY A 142 39.29 8.18 -11.14
C GLY A 142 37.83 8.35 -10.71
N PRO A 143 36.94 8.90 -11.57
CA PRO A 143 35.55 9.11 -11.22
C PRO A 143 34.80 7.78 -11.10
N ILE A 144 33.82 7.68 -10.20
CA ILE A 144 32.90 6.53 -10.17
C ILE A 144 31.97 6.61 -11.39
N ILE A 145 31.92 5.52 -12.16
CA ILE A 145 31.08 5.37 -13.35
C ILE A 145 30.11 4.20 -13.20
N VAL A 146 29.09 4.16 -14.05
CA VAL A 146 28.19 2.99 -14.16
C VAL A 146 28.80 1.99 -15.16
N ARG A 147 28.82 0.71 -14.81
CA ARG A 147 29.30 -0.37 -15.67
C ARG A 147 28.57 -0.41 -17.01
N SER A 148 29.30 -0.70 -18.08
CA SER A 148 28.84 -0.59 -19.47
C SER A 148 27.53 -1.33 -19.74
N GLU A 149 27.34 -2.52 -19.17
CA GLU A 149 26.14 -3.34 -19.38
C GLU A 149 24.85 -2.74 -18.80
N TYR A 150 24.94 -1.83 -17.83
CA TYR A 150 23.80 -1.19 -17.18
C TYR A 150 23.55 0.24 -17.65
N GLN A 151 24.49 0.83 -18.38
CA GLN A 151 24.44 2.26 -18.72
C GLN A 151 23.18 2.64 -19.49
N ASP A 152 22.75 1.86 -20.48
CA ASP A 152 21.59 2.21 -21.31
C ASP A 152 20.28 2.16 -20.52
N GLU A 153 20.08 1.11 -19.72
CA GLU A 153 18.90 0.96 -18.86
C GLU A 153 18.88 2.05 -17.79
N MET A 154 19.99 2.25 -17.07
CA MET A 154 20.11 3.29 -16.04
C MET A 154 19.93 4.69 -16.61
N ARG A 155 20.47 4.97 -17.81
CA ARG A 155 20.30 6.28 -18.48
C ARG A 155 18.83 6.53 -18.82
N LYS A 156 18.10 5.52 -19.30
CA LYS A 156 16.66 5.63 -19.57
C LYS A 156 15.90 5.97 -18.29
N VAL A 157 16.11 5.20 -17.23
CA VAL A 157 15.44 5.39 -15.92
C VAL A 157 15.79 6.76 -15.33
N LEU A 158 17.05 7.16 -15.36
CA LEU A 158 17.52 8.46 -14.86
C LEU A 158 16.86 9.64 -15.59
N ARG A 159 16.74 9.56 -16.93
CA ARG A 159 16.06 10.61 -17.71
C ARG A 159 14.60 10.73 -17.33
N GLN A 160 13.89 9.61 -17.15
CA GLN A 160 12.49 9.62 -16.74
C GLN A 160 12.32 10.17 -15.32
N TYR A 161 13.17 9.76 -14.38
CA TYR A 161 13.18 10.28 -13.01
C TYR A 161 13.45 11.80 -12.97
N ARG A 162 14.48 12.27 -13.68
CA ARG A 162 14.78 13.71 -13.77
C ARG A 162 13.63 14.48 -14.36
N TYR A 163 13.04 14.00 -15.47
CA TYR A 163 11.87 14.63 -16.04
C TYR A 163 10.72 14.76 -15.04
N ALA A 164 10.40 13.70 -14.29
CA ALA A 164 9.36 13.74 -13.26
C ALA A 164 9.68 14.74 -12.14
N LYS A 165 10.94 14.82 -11.71
CA LYS A 165 11.40 15.73 -10.65
C LYS A 165 11.40 17.18 -11.09
N ASP A 166 12.03 17.47 -12.23
CA ASP A 166 12.21 18.82 -12.77
C ASP A 166 10.85 19.48 -13.10
N ASN A 167 9.87 18.66 -13.50
CA ASN A 167 8.50 19.12 -13.80
C ASN A 167 7.53 19.01 -12.60
N ASN A 168 8.01 18.69 -11.40
CA ASN A 168 7.18 18.54 -10.19
C ASN A 168 5.97 17.60 -10.41
N LEU A 169 6.20 16.44 -11.04
CA LEU A 169 5.15 15.48 -11.39
C LEU A 169 5.00 14.35 -10.39
N LEU A 170 5.95 14.15 -9.47
CA LEU A 170 5.93 13.05 -8.51
C LEU A 170 6.14 13.59 -7.09
N LEU A 171 5.17 13.36 -6.21
CA LEU A 171 5.27 13.55 -4.77
C LEU A 171 5.27 12.18 -4.08
N VAL A 172 6.25 11.91 -3.22
CA VAL A 172 6.39 10.62 -2.52
C VAL A 172 6.16 10.84 -1.04
N LEU A 173 5.17 10.15 -0.46
CA LEU A 173 4.79 10.25 0.96
C LEU A 173 4.86 8.86 1.61
N PRO A 174 5.63 8.67 2.69
CA PRO A 174 5.72 7.37 3.37
C PRO A 174 4.59 7.16 4.38
N PHE A 175 4.24 5.89 4.63
CA PHE A 175 3.51 5.40 5.80
C PHE A 175 4.10 4.08 6.26
N VAL A 176 3.76 3.64 7.47
CA VAL A 176 4.11 2.31 8.00
C VAL A 176 2.86 1.60 8.49
N THR A 177 2.13 2.23 9.41
CA THR A 177 0.98 1.62 10.07
C THR A 177 -0.32 1.80 9.30
N VAL A 178 -1.32 0.96 9.59
CA VAL A 178 -2.68 1.13 9.05
C VAL A 178 -3.31 2.46 9.49
N THR A 179 -3.00 2.93 10.70
CA THR A 179 -3.49 4.22 11.21
C THR A 179 -2.91 5.38 10.42
N GLU A 180 -1.59 5.40 10.18
CA GLU A 180 -0.95 6.39 9.32
C GLU A 180 -1.59 6.41 7.94
N TYR A 181 -1.67 5.24 7.30
CA TYR A 181 -2.28 5.10 5.98
C TYR A 181 -3.69 5.72 5.91
N LEU A 182 -4.54 5.48 6.91
CA LEU A 182 -5.91 5.99 6.93
C LEU A 182 -5.99 7.50 7.14
N TYR A 183 -5.14 8.06 8.00
CA TYR A 183 -5.03 9.51 8.18
C TYR A 183 -4.55 10.20 6.90
N GLU A 184 -3.49 9.67 6.29
CA GLU A 184 -2.93 10.19 5.03
C GLU A 184 -3.94 10.11 3.89
N LEU A 185 -4.59 8.95 3.71
CA LEU A 185 -5.60 8.76 2.68
C LEU A 185 -6.76 9.75 2.84
N ARG A 186 -7.25 9.94 4.07
CA ARG A 186 -8.32 10.90 4.36
C ARG A 186 -7.89 12.33 4.07
N SER A 187 -6.70 12.72 4.51
CA SER A 187 -6.13 14.06 4.29
C SER A 187 -6.00 14.37 2.80
N LEU A 188 -5.33 13.47 2.06
CA LEU A 188 -5.10 13.60 0.62
C LEU A 188 -6.39 13.61 -0.18
N ALA A 189 -7.35 12.73 0.13
CA ALA A 189 -8.62 12.69 -0.58
C ALA A 189 -9.38 14.03 -0.46
N ASN A 190 -9.39 14.62 0.73
CA ASN A 190 -10.02 15.93 0.95
C ASN A 190 -9.25 17.06 0.25
N LEU A 191 -7.91 17.04 0.28
CA LEU A 191 -7.09 18.03 -0.43
C LEU A 191 -7.26 17.97 -1.95
N MET A 192 -7.55 16.78 -2.50
CA MET A 192 -7.76 16.59 -3.94
C MET A 192 -9.10 17.15 -4.45
N LYS A 193 -10.03 17.57 -3.57
CA LYS A 193 -11.37 18.07 -3.95
C LYS A 193 -11.38 19.11 -5.09
N PRO A 194 -10.48 20.09 -5.14
CA PRO A 194 -10.44 21.08 -6.22
C PRO A 194 -10.14 20.50 -7.61
N LEU A 195 -9.59 19.29 -7.72
CA LEU A 195 -9.34 18.63 -9.01
C LEU A 195 -10.62 18.11 -9.68
N GLY A 196 -11.68 17.86 -8.89
CA GLY A 196 -12.95 17.30 -9.37
C GLY A 196 -12.74 16.03 -10.22
N PRO A 197 -13.23 15.98 -11.46
CA PRO A 197 -13.13 14.80 -12.31
C PRO A 197 -11.70 14.53 -12.82
N ASN A 198 -10.74 15.44 -12.64
CA ASN A 198 -9.35 15.19 -13.02
C ASN A 198 -8.58 14.32 -12.00
N ALA A 199 -9.18 14.02 -10.85
CA ALA A 199 -8.60 13.17 -9.81
C ALA A 199 -8.88 11.69 -10.04
N LEU A 200 -7.86 10.85 -9.83
CA LEU A 200 -7.96 9.39 -9.83
C LEU A 200 -7.37 8.82 -8.53
N PHE A 201 -8.03 7.84 -7.93
CA PHE A 201 -7.51 7.04 -6.82
C PHE A 201 -7.17 5.65 -7.31
N TYR A 202 -5.91 5.25 -7.20
CA TYR A 202 -5.40 3.94 -7.56
C TYR A 202 -4.92 3.23 -6.29
N LEU A 203 -5.82 2.48 -5.67
CA LEU A 203 -5.64 1.95 -4.32
C LEU A 203 -5.02 0.55 -4.33
N ALA A 204 -3.71 0.48 -4.58
CA ALA A 204 -2.95 -0.79 -4.70
C ALA A 204 -2.21 -1.21 -3.42
N ALA A 205 -2.36 -0.46 -2.32
CA ALA A 205 -1.81 -0.86 -1.02
C ALA A 205 -2.53 -2.10 -0.46
N ALA A 206 -1.76 -2.97 0.20
CA ALA A 206 -2.29 -4.10 0.96
C ALA A 206 -2.62 -3.62 2.38
N VAL A 207 -3.84 -3.14 2.55
CA VAL A 207 -4.34 -2.59 3.81
C VAL A 207 -4.79 -3.72 4.74
N SER A 208 -4.43 -3.63 6.02
CA SER A 208 -4.82 -4.60 7.04
C SER A 208 -6.34 -4.59 7.24
N ASP A 209 -6.95 -5.77 7.24
CA ASP A 209 -8.40 -5.94 7.48
C ASP A 209 -8.76 -5.89 8.96
N PHE A 210 -7.77 -6.10 9.84
CA PHE A 210 -7.91 -6.13 11.28
C PHE A 210 -6.85 -5.25 11.95
N PHE A 211 -7.12 -4.73 13.15
CA PHE A 211 -6.22 -3.89 13.93
C PHE A 211 -6.44 -4.04 15.44
N ILE A 212 -5.54 -3.51 16.27
CA ILE A 212 -5.72 -3.41 17.73
C ILE A 212 -6.06 -1.95 18.09
N PRO A 213 -7.23 -1.68 18.69
CA PRO A 213 -7.56 -0.38 19.24
C PRO A 213 -6.53 0.12 20.26
N ARG A 214 -6.21 1.42 20.19
CA ARG A 214 -5.13 2.00 21.01
C ARG A 214 -5.35 1.93 22.51
N ASP A 215 -6.60 1.97 22.95
CA ASP A 215 -7.01 1.79 24.34
C ASP A 215 -6.79 0.36 24.86
N ARG A 216 -6.67 -0.62 23.96
CA ARG A 216 -6.37 -2.02 24.29
C ARG A 216 -4.90 -2.40 24.11
N MET A 217 -4.09 -1.60 23.42
CA MET A 217 -2.67 -1.89 23.21
C MET A 217 -1.87 -1.78 24.52
N VAL A 218 -1.02 -2.78 24.79
CA VAL A 218 -0.01 -2.70 25.85
C VAL A 218 1.11 -1.75 25.49
N GLU A 219 1.71 -1.12 26.50
CA GLU A 219 2.77 -0.14 26.26
C GLU A 219 4.09 -0.78 25.82
N HIS A 220 4.50 -1.84 26.52
CA HIS A 220 5.81 -2.47 26.33
C HIS A 220 5.69 -3.85 25.70
N LYS A 221 6.83 -4.36 25.20
CA LYS A 221 7.00 -5.69 24.63
C LYS A 221 6.24 -6.76 25.43
N ILE A 222 5.34 -7.47 24.74
CA ILE A 222 4.65 -8.66 25.28
C ILE A 222 5.72 -9.69 25.69
N GLN A 223 5.74 -10.11 26.96
CA GLN A 223 6.75 -11.02 27.49
C GLN A 223 6.41 -12.48 27.15
N SER A 224 7.44 -13.28 26.83
CA SER A 224 7.31 -14.74 26.73
C SER A 224 7.62 -15.35 28.10
N SER A 225 6.72 -16.13 28.68
CA SER A 225 6.95 -16.80 29.96
C SER A 225 8.08 -17.84 29.84
N ASN A 226 9.30 -17.42 30.19
CA ASN A 226 10.49 -18.27 30.34
C ASN A 226 11.24 -17.94 31.64
N GLU A 227 10.56 -17.37 32.65
CA GLU A 227 11.15 -17.29 33.98
C GLU A 227 11.33 -18.71 34.54
N PRO A 228 12.53 -19.06 35.03
CA PRO A 228 12.77 -20.38 35.60
C PRO A 228 11.85 -20.55 36.80
N VAL A 229 11.00 -21.57 36.75
CA VAL A 229 10.12 -21.97 37.85
C VAL A 229 11.01 -22.19 39.07
N SER A 230 10.92 -21.34 40.08
CA SER A 230 11.53 -21.64 41.38
C SER A 230 10.88 -22.92 41.89
N ASP A 231 11.68 -23.96 42.16
CA ASP A 231 11.29 -25.31 42.59
C ASP A 231 10.44 -25.33 43.88
N LYS A 232 9.21 -24.84 43.83
CA LYS A 232 8.23 -24.90 44.92
C LYS A 232 6.82 -25.03 44.38
N GLU A 233 6.56 -26.08 43.61
CA GLU A 233 5.23 -26.71 43.51
C GLU A 233 5.31 -27.98 42.65
N LYS A 234 5.83 -29.05 43.26
CA LYS A 234 5.60 -30.42 42.81
C LYS A 234 4.52 -31.07 43.68
N SER A 235 3.28 -30.93 43.26
CA SER A 235 2.16 -31.85 43.53
C SER A 235 1.01 -31.38 42.63
N SER A 236 0.34 -32.18 41.79
CA SER A 236 0.17 -33.62 41.71
C SER A 236 -0.60 -33.95 40.43
N SER A 237 -0.40 -35.16 39.93
CA SER A 237 -1.28 -35.99 39.09
C SER A 237 -1.60 -35.59 37.64
N ASP A 238 -1.20 -36.51 36.76
CA ASP A 238 -1.62 -36.69 35.38
C ASP A 238 -3.15 -36.73 35.19
N LYS A 239 -3.67 -35.87 34.32
CA LYS A 239 -4.83 -36.17 33.46
C LYS A 239 -4.66 -35.46 32.10
N ALA A 240 -4.54 -36.26 31.05
CA ALA A 240 -4.69 -35.83 29.68
C ALA A 240 -6.17 -35.51 29.42
N ASN A 241 -6.53 -34.22 29.39
CA ASN A 241 -7.73 -33.74 28.75
C ASN A 241 -7.44 -32.36 28.12
N SER A 242 -7.83 -32.20 26.87
CA SER A 242 -7.41 -31.13 25.96
C SER A 242 -8.20 -29.82 26.11
N ASP A 243 -8.37 -29.35 27.35
CA ASP A 243 -8.95 -28.03 27.62
C ASP A 243 -7.86 -27.14 28.22
N ILE A 244 -7.56 -26.04 27.53
CA ILE A 244 -6.56 -25.06 27.95
C ILE A 244 -7.21 -24.17 29.00
N ASP A 245 -6.62 -24.13 30.20
CA ASP A 245 -7.07 -23.25 31.27
C ASP A 245 -7.01 -21.77 30.83
N PRO A 246 -8.11 -21.00 30.85
CA PRO A 246 -8.14 -19.58 30.51
C PRO A 246 -7.10 -18.74 31.25
N ASP A 247 -6.75 -19.14 32.49
CA ASP A 247 -5.76 -18.47 33.34
C ASP A 247 -4.31 -18.68 32.85
N THR A 248 -4.10 -19.41 31.75
CA THR A 248 -2.80 -19.58 31.07
C THR A 248 -2.72 -18.84 29.73
N ILE A 249 -3.76 -18.09 29.35
CA ILE A 249 -3.87 -17.42 28.06
C ILE A 249 -3.48 -15.95 28.22
N TYR A 250 -2.24 -15.60 27.87
CA TYR A 250 -1.87 -14.19 27.76
C TYR A 250 -2.31 -13.66 26.40
N THR A 251 -3.19 -12.68 26.43
CA THR A 251 -3.80 -12.04 25.25
C THR A 251 -2.98 -10.86 24.71
N GLY A 252 -1.95 -10.44 25.48
CA GLY A 252 -1.22 -9.20 25.18
C GLY A 252 -2.07 -7.93 25.35
N PHE A 253 -3.24 -8.01 25.98
CA PHE A 253 -4.06 -6.85 26.35
C PHE A 253 -3.60 -6.23 27.67
N ASN A 254 -4.09 -5.01 27.92
CA ASN A 254 -3.91 -4.29 29.18
C ASN A 254 -4.78 -4.89 30.30
N ASP A 255 -4.68 -6.22 30.49
CA ASP A 255 -5.46 -6.96 31.47
C ASP A 255 -4.94 -6.65 32.89
N PRO A 256 -5.82 -6.41 33.88
CA PRO A 256 -5.41 -6.07 35.25
C PRO A 256 -4.55 -7.15 35.92
N LYS A 257 -4.62 -8.39 35.43
CA LYS A 257 -3.81 -9.54 35.86
C LYS A 257 -3.37 -10.34 34.63
N PRO A 258 -2.21 -10.02 34.02
CA PRO A 258 -1.67 -10.82 32.93
C PRO A 258 -1.27 -12.20 33.47
N PRO A 259 -1.62 -13.31 32.80
CA PRO A 259 -1.25 -14.63 33.27
C PRO A 259 0.27 -14.84 33.21
N THR A 260 0.80 -15.38 34.30
CA THR A 260 2.24 -15.52 34.56
C THR A 260 2.86 -16.74 33.88
N HIS A 261 2.03 -17.72 33.48
CA HIS A 261 2.48 -18.97 32.86
C HIS A 261 1.57 -19.37 31.69
N GLY A 262 1.96 -19.02 30.46
CA GLY A 262 1.22 -19.34 29.25
C GLY A 262 2.12 -19.86 28.14
N LYS A 263 1.93 -21.11 27.71
CA LYS A 263 2.68 -21.67 26.56
C LYS A 263 2.24 -21.08 25.20
N LYS A 264 1.14 -20.32 25.16
CA LYS A 264 0.52 -19.79 23.92
C LYS A 264 0.26 -18.29 24.06
N LEU A 265 0.40 -17.58 22.94
CA LEU A 265 -0.01 -16.18 22.76
C LEU A 265 -1.28 -16.17 21.92
N ILE A 266 -2.35 -15.56 22.42
CA ILE A 266 -3.58 -15.30 21.67
C ILE A 266 -3.64 -13.80 21.41
N ILE A 267 -4.00 -13.38 20.19
CA ILE A 267 -4.10 -11.96 19.83
C ILE A 267 -5.50 -11.73 19.26
N ASP A 268 -6.33 -10.95 19.96
CA ASP A 268 -7.63 -10.57 19.42
C ASP A 268 -7.51 -9.27 18.61
N LEU A 269 -8.04 -9.27 17.39
CA LEU A 269 -7.97 -8.12 16.49
C LEU A 269 -9.40 -7.70 16.11
N ASP A 270 -9.64 -6.39 16.08
CA ASP A 270 -10.91 -5.84 15.60
C ASP A 270 -10.88 -5.62 14.10
N PRO A 271 -12.02 -5.75 13.40
CA PRO A 271 -12.08 -5.39 11.99
C PRO A 271 -11.83 -3.89 11.80
N VAL A 272 -10.98 -3.54 10.84
CA VAL A 272 -10.79 -2.15 10.41
C VAL A 272 -12.11 -1.64 9.80
N PRO A 273 -12.58 -0.43 10.19
CA PRO A 273 -13.77 0.16 9.61
C PRO A 273 -13.69 0.25 8.08
N LYS A 274 -14.83 0.22 7.42
CA LYS A 274 -14.90 0.16 5.95
C LYS A 274 -14.73 1.53 5.30
N PHE A 275 -13.51 2.08 5.39
CA PHE A 275 -13.17 3.43 4.92
C PHE A 275 -13.32 3.65 3.41
N LEU A 276 -13.30 2.59 2.58
CA LEU A 276 -13.47 2.75 1.13
C LEU A 276 -14.86 3.31 0.76
N HIS A 277 -15.89 2.96 1.53
CA HIS A 277 -17.22 3.56 1.38
C HIS A 277 -17.16 5.07 1.62
N ARG A 278 -16.50 5.49 2.71
CA ARG A 278 -16.35 6.91 3.11
C ARG A 278 -15.47 7.70 2.15
N LEU A 279 -14.47 7.05 1.56
CA LEU A 279 -13.67 7.63 0.50
C LEU A 279 -14.58 8.06 -0.67
N VAL A 280 -15.45 7.16 -1.14
CA VAL A 280 -16.35 7.42 -2.27
C VAL A 280 -17.45 8.42 -1.90
N ASP A 281 -18.06 8.26 -0.72
CA ASP A 281 -19.28 8.99 -0.34
C ASP A 281 -19.02 10.34 0.37
N GLY A 282 -17.77 10.74 0.59
CA GLY A 282 -17.51 12.06 1.22
C GLY A 282 -16.12 12.65 1.11
N TRP A 283 -15.06 11.82 1.05
CA TRP A 283 -13.70 12.37 1.01
C TRP A 283 -13.25 12.70 -0.41
N ALA A 284 -13.51 11.83 -1.37
CA ALA A 284 -13.03 11.98 -2.73
C ALA A 284 -13.74 13.14 -3.45
N PRO A 285 -13.08 13.76 -4.45
CA PRO A 285 -13.67 14.81 -5.27
C PRO A 285 -14.89 14.28 -6.03
N THR A 286 -15.91 15.12 -6.19
CA THR A 286 -17.07 14.78 -7.04
C THR A 286 -16.61 14.57 -8.48
N GLY A 287 -17.04 13.45 -9.07
CA GLY A 287 -16.67 13.07 -10.44
C GLY A 287 -15.29 12.41 -10.58
N SER A 288 -14.53 12.25 -9.49
CA SER A 288 -13.24 11.53 -9.51
C SER A 288 -13.42 10.02 -9.75
N MET A 289 -12.40 9.41 -10.36
CA MET A 289 -12.37 7.96 -10.55
C MET A 289 -11.73 7.28 -9.33
N VAL A 290 -12.35 6.21 -8.83
CA VAL A 290 -11.83 5.42 -7.70
C VAL A 290 -11.68 3.97 -8.13
N VAL A 291 -10.43 3.51 -8.15
CA VAL A 291 -10.02 2.16 -8.57
C VAL A 291 -9.43 1.43 -7.37
N SER A 292 -10.01 0.27 -7.04
CA SER A 292 -9.48 -0.60 -5.98
C SER A 292 -8.92 -1.90 -6.54
N PHE A 293 -8.12 -2.59 -5.75
CA PHE A 293 -7.55 -3.89 -6.11
C PHE A 293 -8.18 -5.03 -5.32
N LYS A 294 -8.34 -6.17 -6.00
CA LYS A 294 -8.75 -7.43 -5.37
C LYS A 294 -7.75 -8.52 -5.72
N LEU A 295 -6.97 -8.95 -4.72
CA LEU A 295 -6.08 -10.09 -4.80
C LEU A 295 -6.79 -11.31 -4.24
N GLU A 296 -6.89 -12.37 -5.03
CA GLU A 296 -7.39 -13.68 -4.59
C GLU A 296 -6.38 -14.77 -4.94
N THR A 297 -6.49 -15.91 -4.28
CA THR A 297 -5.74 -17.14 -4.63
C THR A 297 -6.61 -18.17 -5.32
N ASP A 298 -7.93 -18.06 -5.16
CA ASP A 298 -8.93 -18.93 -5.74
C ASP A 298 -9.59 -18.23 -6.96
N PRO A 299 -9.49 -18.80 -8.18
CA PRO A 299 -10.12 -18.23 -9.38
C PRO A 299 -11.64 -18.09 -9.26
N ASP A 300 -12.32 -18.99 -8.55
CA ASP A 300 -13.78 -19.00 -8.46
C ASP A 300 -14.31 -17.86 -7.57
N LEU A 301 -13.44 -17.31 -6.72
CA LEU A 301 -13.77 -16.18 -5.84
C LEU A 301 -13.50 -14.82 -6.48
N LEU A 302 -12.58 -14.72 -7.45
CA LEU A 302 -12.08 -13.42 -7.91
C LEU A 302 -13.18 -12.48 -8.42
N ILE A 303 -14.04 -12.99 -9.31
CA ILE A 303 -15.10 -12.18 -9.91
C ILE A 303 -16.16 -11.83 -8.86
N SER A 304 -16.66 -12.82 -8.13
CA SER A 304 -17.70 -12.62 -7.13
C SER A 304 -17.27 -11.65 -6.01
N LYS A 305 -16.02 -11.72 -5.55
CA LYS A 305 -15.45 -10.78 -4.56
C LYS A 305 -15.25 -9.38 -5.14
N SER A 306 -14.93 -9.26 -6.42
CA SER A 306 -14.80 -7.97 -7.11
C SER A 306 -16.17 -7.29 -7.28
N GLU A 307 -17.18 -8.03 -7.71
CA GLU A 307 -18.57 -7.52 -7.80
C GLU A 307 -19.11 -7.11 -6.42
N GLN A 308 -18.89 -7.93 -5.39
CA GLN A 308 -19.28 -7.60 -4.01
C GLN A 308 -18.61 -6.29 -3.54
N ALA A 309 -17.34 -6.06 -3.89
CA ALA A 309 -16.66 -4.82 -3.52
C ALA A 309 -17.28 -3.60 -4.23
N LEU A 310 -17.65 -3.71 -5.51
CA LEU A 310 -18.34 -2.64 -6.23
C LEU A 310 -19.73 -2.36 -5.64
N GLN A 311 -20.48 -3.40 -5.28
CA GLN A 311 -21.79 -3.25 -4.65
C GLN A 311 -21.68 -2.58 -3.28
N ARG A 312 -20.68 -2.98 -2.49
CA ARG A 312 -20.51 -2.50 -1.11
C ARG A 312 -19.99 -1.08 -1.01
N TYR A 313 -19.09 -0.68 -1.91
CA TYR A 313 -18.37 0.60 -1.78
C TYR A 313 -18.72 1.61 -2.89
N ALA A 314 -19.52 1.23 -3.88
CA ALA A 314 -19.97 2.10 -4.98
C ALA A 314 -18.88 2.85 -5.76
N HIS A 315 -17.63 2.36 -5.69
CA HIS A 315 -16.52 2.89 -6.47
C HIS A 315 -16.60 2.43 -7.94
N HIS A 316 -15.72 2.99 -8.78
CA HIS A 316 -15.91 2.96 -10.22
C HIS A 316 -15.39 1.68 -10.87
N MET A 317 -14.32 1.10 -10.33
CA MET A 317 -13.67 -0.08 -10.92
C MET A 317 -12.90 -0.89 -9.88
N VAL A 318 -12.96 -2.21 -10.00
CA VAL A 318 -12.06 -3.14 -9.30
C VAL A 318 -11.12 -3.75 -10.32
N ILE A 319 -9.82 -3.73 -10.04
CA ILE A 319 -8.84 -4.53 -10.76
C ILE A 319 -8.58 -5.79 -9.96
N GLY A 320 -9.12 -6.90 -10.45
CA GLY A 320 -8.94 -8.23 -9.90
C GLY A 320 -7.68 -8.91 -10.43
N ASN A 321 -6.92 -9.59 -9.57
CA ASN A 321 -5.79 -10.40 -9.99
C ASN A 321 -5.60 -11.63 -9.10
N LEU A 322 -5.21 -12.76 -9.70
CA LEU A 322 -4.81 -13.95 -8.95
C LEU A 322 -3.35 -13.87 -8.53
N LEU A 323 -3.01 -14.33 -7.33
CA LEU A 323 -1.62 -14.29 -6.83
C LEU A 323 -0.63 -14.96 -7.80
N SER A 324 -1.04 -16.07 -8.42
CA SER A 324 -0.25 -16.86 -9.36
C SER A 324 -0.05 -16.18 -10.72
N THR A 325 -1.05 -15.45 -11.22
CA THR A 325 -1.03 -14.85 -12.58
C THR A 325 -0.97 -13.33 -12.59
N ARG A 326 -0.83 -12.67 -11.44
CA ARG A 326 -0.85 -11.19 -11.30
C ARG A 326 0.15 -10.43 -12.18
N LYS A 327 1.21 -11.07 -12.66
CA LYS A 327 2.17 -10.46 -13.59
C LYS A 327 1.74 -10.57 -15.05
N TRP A 328 0.82 -11.48 -15.36
CA TRP A 328 0.46 -11.88 -16.71
C TRP A 328 -0.92 -11.38 -17.11
N GLU A 329 -1.85 -11.32 -16.17
CA GLU A 329 -3.20 -10.88 -16.44
C GLU A 329 -3.87 -10.23 -15.24
N VAL A 330 -4.82 -9.36 -15.54
CA VAL A 330 -5.76 -8.76 -14.59
C VAL A 330 -7.13 -8.68 -15.24
N VAL A 331 -8.17 -8.62 -14.42
CA VAL A 331 -9.55 -8.37 -14.87
C VAL A 331 -10.03 -7.03 -14.34
N PHE A 332 -10.55 -6.20 -15.24
CA PHE A 332 -11.24 -4.96 -14.91
C PHE A 332 -12.71 -5.31 -14.72
N VAL A 333 -13.21 -5.07 -13.51
CA VAL A 333 -14.62 -5.25 -13.16
C VAL A 333 -15.19 -3.85 -12.96
N SER A 334 -16.19 -3.50 -13.74
CA SER A 334 -16.91 -2.23 -13.63
C SER A 334 -18.41 -2.48 -13.56
N ARG A 335 -19.16 -1.51 -13.05
CA ARG A 335 -20.63 -1.57 -12.99
C ARG A 335 -21.21 -0.47 -13.86
N ASP A 336 -22.02 -0.86 -14.84
CA ASP A 336 -22.78 0.09 -15.63
C ASP A 336 -23.87 0.73 -14.74
N LYS A 337 -23.84 2.06 -14.61
CA LYS A 337 -24.78 2.82 -13.78
C LYS A 337 -26.20 2.82 -14.34
N THR A 338 -26.38 2.60 -15.64
CA THR A 338 -27.68 2.61 -16.32
C THR A 338 -28.35 1.25 -16.28
N THR A 339 -27.62 0.18 -16.60
CA THR A 339 -28.17 -1.18 -16.65
C THR A 339 -28.01 -1.95 -15.34
N GLY A 340 -27.13 -1.48 -14.46
CA GLY A 340 -26.80 -2.14 -13.20
C GLY A 340 -25.95 -3.41 -13.35
N LYS A 341 -25.64 -3.82 -14.59
CA LYS A 341 -24.87 -5.03 -14.92
C LYS A 341 -23.37 -4.80 -14.72
N PHE A 342 -22.67 -5.90 -14.41
CA PHE A 342 -21.21 -5.90 -14.32
C PHE A 342 -20.59 -6.16 -15.69
N GLY A 343 -19.59 -5.35 -16.05
CA GLY A 343 -18.72 -5.55 -17.20
C GLY A 343 -17.40 -6.16 -16.75
N LEU A 344 -16.92 -7.15 -17.50
CA LEU A 344 -15.64 -7.83 -17.26
C LEU A 344 -14.74 -7.66 -18.48
N GLU A 345 -13.57 -7.07 -18.27
CA GLU A 345 -12.57 -6.89 -19.32
C GLU A 345 -11.22 -7.45 -18.87
N TRP A 346 -10.69 -8.43 -19.61
CA TRP A 346 -9.42 -9.07 -19.27
C TRP A 346 -8.26 -8.41 -20.01
N VAL A 347 -7.28 -7.93 -19.25
CA VAL A 347 -6.02 -7.38 -19.77
C VAL A 347 -4.94 -8.43 -19.58
N ARG A 348 -4.30 -8.86 -20.68
CA ARG A 348 -3.31 -9.95 -20.68
C ARG A 348 -2.03 -9.56 -21.41
N VAL A 349 -0.88 -9.94 -20.86
CA VAL A 349 0.41 -9.85 -21.55
C VAL A 349 0.41 -10.78 -22.78
N PRO A 350 0.84 -10.30 -23.96
CA PRO A 350 0.92 -11.13 -25.16
C PRO A 350 1.83 -12.36 -24.99
N LYS A 351 1.40 -13.51 -25.55
CA LYS A 351 2.08 -14.81 -25.39
C LYS A 351 3.45 -14.92 -26.08
N SER A 352 3.78 -14.04 -27.03
CA SER A 352 5.05 -14.09 -27.79
C SER A 352 6.24 -13.49 -27.06
N THR A 353 6.01 -12.81 -25.94
CA THR A 353 6.99 -12.01 -25.18
C THR A 353 7.64 -12.78 -24.01
N THR A 354 7.68 -14.11 -24.10
CA THR A 354 8.30 -14.98 -23.09
C THR A 354 9.79 -15.18 -23.39
N ARG A 355 10.65 -14.41 -22.74
CA ARG A 355 12.07 -14.70 -22.65
C ARG A 355 12.50 -14.74 -21.19
N MET A 356 13.32 -15.73 -20.80
CA MET A 356 13.89 -15.74 -19.45
C MET A 356 14.75 -14.48 -19.25
N ARG A 357 14.33 -13.58 -18.36
CA ARG A 357 15.16 -12.47 -17.92
C ARG A 357 16.33 -13.05 -17.10
N LYS A 358 17.53 -13.09 -17.69
CA LYS A 358 18.77 -13.48 -16.97
C LYS A 358 18.94 -12.56 -15.77
N GLY A 359 18.99 -13.12 -14.55
CA GLY A 359 19.39 -12.39 -13.34
C GLY A 359 18.34 -12.19 -12.24
N SER A 360 17.14 -12.78 -12.33
CA SER A 360 16.15 -12.67 -11.24
C SER A 360 16.25 -13.86 -10.27
N VAL A 361 17.20 -13.80 -9.32
CA VAL A 361 17.20 -14.71 -8.16
C VAL A 361 16.32 -14.08 -7.08
N VAL A 362 15.47 -14.88 -6.44
CA VAL A 362 14.57 -14.38 -5.39
C VAL A 362 15.34 -14.38 -4.07
N ALA A 363 15.24 -13.31 -3.28
CA ALA A 363 15.86 -13.18 -1.96
C ALA A 363 15.41 -14.25 -0.92
N SER A 364 14.47 -15.13 -1.29
CA SER A 364 13.84 -16.13 -0.41
C SER A 364 14.04 -17.60 -0.83
N GLY A 365 15.09 -17.92 -1.60
CA GLY A 365 15.45 -19.32 -1.89
C GLY A 365 14.46 -20.09 -2.78
N GLY A 366 13.53 -19.39 -3.44
CA GLY A 366 12.58 -19.98 -4.39
C GLY A 366 13.14 -20.02 -5.82
N VAL A 367 12.66 -21.01 -6.60
CA VAL A 367 12.94 -21.15 -8.04
C VAL A 367 12.52 -19.88 -8.77
N ALA A 368 13.40 -19.33 -9.61
CA ALA A 368 13.12 -18.17 -10.45
C ALA A 368 11.91 -18.43 -11.35
N GLN A 369 10.77 -17.81 -11.04
CA GLN A 369 9.60 -17.91 -11.91
C GLN A 369 9.79 -17.08 -13.18
N PRO A 370 9.33 -17.57 -14.34
CA PRO A 370 9.37 -16.81 -15.57
C PRO A 370 8.64 -15.48 -15.38
N GLN A 371 9.32 -14.38 -15.70
CA GLN A 371 8.73 -13.05 -15.70
C GLN A 371 8.39 -12.64 -17.13
N PRO A 372 7.27 -11.95 -17.36
CA PRO A 372 6.96 -11.40 -18.68
C PRO A 372 7.99 -10.33 -19.06
N GLU A 373 8.31 -10.23 -20.35
CA GLU A 373 9.16 -9.15 -20.88
C GLU A 373 8.48 -7.78 -20.77
N VAL A 374 7.14 -7.78 -20.86
CA VAL A 374 6.31 -6.59 -20.74
C VAL A 374 5.66 -6.57 -19.36
N GLU A 375 5.82 -5.47 -18.65
CA GLU A 375 5.13 -5.23 -17.39
C GLU A 375 3.65 -5.02 -17.67
N ILE A 376 2.77 -5.79 -17.01
CA ILE A 376 1.30 -5.71 -17.22
C ILE A 376 0.75 -4.29 -16.97
N GLU A 377 1.41 -3.51 -16.12
CA GLU A 377 1.08 -2.10 -15.87
C GLU A 377 1.17 -1.23 -17.12
N SER A 378 2.05 -1.56 -18.08
CA SER A 378 2.10 -0.89 -19.39
C SER A 378 0.81 -1.04 -20.21
N LEU A 379 -0.02 -2.04 -19.88
CA LEU A 379 -1.33 -2.28 -20.48
C LEU A 379 -2.45 -1.73 -19.58
N ILE A 380 -2.32 -1.87 -18.26
CA ILE A 380 -3.33 -1.39 -17.29
C ILE A 380 -3.50 0.13 -17.38
N ILE A 381 -2.40 0.89 -17.39
CA ILE A 381 -2.45 2.35 -17.24
C ILE A 381 -3.06 3.06 -18.47
N PRO A 382 -2.75 2.68 -19.72
CA PRO A 382 -3.46 3.21 -20.89
C PRO A 382 -4.97 2.93 -20.87
N GLU A 383 -5.40 1.72 -20.52
CA GLU A 383 -6.83 1.40 -20.43
C GLU A 383 -7.53 2.20 -19.31
N LEU A 384 -6.90 2.35 -18.15
CA LEU A 384 -7.42 3.22 -17.09
C LEU A 384 -7.52 4.68 -17.53
N LYS A 385 -6.55 5.18 -18.31
CA LYS A 385 -6.62 6.55 -18.85
C LYS A 385 -7.79 6.73 -19.80
N LYS A 386 -8.11 5.74 -20.63
CA LYS A 386 -9.29 5.79 -21.52
C LYS A 386 -10.57 5.86 -20.68
N ALA A 387 -10.75 4.92 -19.74
CA ALA A 387 -11.91 4.90 -18.85
C ALA A 387 -12.06 6.20 -18.04
N HIS A 388 -10.96 6.76 -17.53
CA HIS A 388 -10.97 8.05 -16.83
C HIS A 388 -11.35 9.21 -17.76
N THR A 389 -10.93 9.19 -19.02
CA THR A 389 -11.29 10.20 -20.02
C THR A 389 -12.79 10.19 -20.30
N GLU A 390 -13.35 9.01 -20.54
CA GLU A 390 -14.80 8.84 -20.76
C GLU A 390 -15.61 9.33 -19.55
N MET A 391 -15.13 9.05 -18.34
CA MET A 391 -15.75 9.51 -17.10
C MET A 391 -15.72 11.04 -16.97
N ILE A 392 -14.58 11.68 -17.28
CA ILE A 392 -14.45 13.14 -17.29
C ILE A 392 -15.42 13.77 -18.30
N GLU A 393 -15.49 13.23 -19.51
CA GLU A 393 -16.37 13.73 -20.57
C GLU A 393 -17.85 13.57 -20.21
N THR A 394 -18.23 12.41 -19.66
CA THR A 394 -19.59 12.16 -19.18
C THR A 394 -19.97 13.11 -18.06
N PHE A 395 -19.05 13.36 -17.13
CA PHE A 395 -19.27 14.32 -16.04
C PHE A 395 -19.50 15.73 -16.58
N ARG A 396 -18.66 16.22 -17.51
CA ARG A 396 -18.81 17.54 -18.13
C ARG A 396 -20.15 17.70 -18.84
N LYS A 397 -20.55 16.73 -19.68
CA LYS A 397 -21.86 16.73 -20.35
C LYS A 397 -23.02 16.81 -19.37
N SER A 398 -22.91 16.12 -18.22
CA SER A 398 -23.96 16.15 -17.18
C SER A 398 -24.08 17.48 -16.45
N GLN A 399 -23.01 18.28 -16.40
CA GLN A 399 -23.03 19.63 -15.82
C GLN A 399 -23.57 20.66 -16.81
N GLU A 400 -23.28 20.50 -18.10
CA GLU A 400 -23.81 21.37 -19.17
C GLU A 400 -25.32 21.20 -19.40
N SER A 401 -25.86 20.04 -19.04
CA SER A 401 -27.29 19.72 -19.17
C SER A 401 -28.14 20.13 -17.94
N LYS A 402 -27.52 20.68 -16.90
CA LYS A 402 -28.17 21.20 -15.68
C LYS A 402 -28.10 22.72 -15.67
#